data_AF-A0A3S6ADB9-F1
#
_entry.id   AF-A0A3S6ADB9-F1
#
_cell.length_a   1.000
_cell.length_b   1.000
_cell.length_c   1.000
_cell.angle_alpha   90.00
_cell.angle_beta   90.00
_cell.angle_gamma   90.00
#
_symmetry.space_group_name_H-M   'P 1'
#
loop_
_entity.id
_entity.type
_entity.pdbx_description
1 polymer ?
#
loop_
_entity_poly.entity_id
_entity_poly.type
_entity_poly.pdbx_seq_one_letter_code
_entity_poly.pdbx_strand_id
1 'polypeptide(L)'
;ENVVKLYSFLLQYLKDLFEDASEQDIREHFQLLSKIMPHLYELTQLNPERMSNTLLEVIKEKYGEFRKNHKMYPSLDTLVYFKLVANLYSTSDFRHPVVTPCFIFMQHVLSRSRVRTRQEISMGLFLVTVVLEFVSQSKRLVPAIFNFLQGIVHMSIPKRDVEQLEITPPFERDGPLSKLLALSANTESTNLEPEKLQPADLVTQTITPDFKVRALDTSLLLIKEALQLVE
;
A
#
# COMPACT_ATOMS: atom_id res chain seq x y z
N GLU A 1 -20.44 -24.40 10.29
CA GLU A 1 -19.52 -23.96 11.37
C GLU A 1 -18.05 -24.22 11.02
N ASN A 2 -17.66 -25.45 10.66
CA ASN A 2 -16.27 -25.80 10.33
C ASN A 2 -15.65 -24.98 9.18
N VAL A 3 -16.43 -24.62 8.15
CA VAL A 3 -15.95 -23.80 7.02
C VAL A 3 -15.56 -22.39 7.47
N VAL A 4 -16.32 -21.79 8.40
CA VAL A 4 -16.00 -20.47 8.95
C VAL A 4 -14.72 -20.53 9.77
N LYS A 5 -14.54 -21.60 10.58
CA LYS A 5 -13.29 -21.83 11.31
C LYS A 5 -12.11 -21.99 10.35
N LEU A 6 -12.26 -22.76 9.27
CA LEU A 6 -11.23 -22.89 8.23
C LEU A 6 -10.87 -21.52 7.63
N TYR A 7 -11.86 -20.71 7.27
CA TYR A 7 -11.61 -19.36 6.74
C TYR A 7 -10.84 -18.49 7.73
N SER A 8 -11.23 -18.50 9.02
CA SER A 8 -10.47 -17.81 10.08
C SER A 8 -9.02 -18.30 10.17
N PHE A 9 -8.78 -19.62 10.12
CA PHE A 9 -7.43 -20.18 10.13
C PHE A 9 -6.62 -19.78 8.90
N LEU A 10 -7.23 -19.69 7.71
CA LEU A 10 -6.55 -19.23 6.51
C LEU A 10 -6.18 -17.74 6.61
N LEU A 11 -7.06 -16.90 7.16
CA LEU A 11 -6.74 -15.49 7.42
C LEU A 11 -5.59 -15.36 8.43
N GLN A 12 -5.60 -16.14 9.50
CA GLN A 12 -4.50 -16.16 10.48
C GLN A 12 -3.20 -16.67 9.85
N TYR A 13 -3.25 -17.72 9.05
CA TYR A 13 -2.09 -18.23 8.35
C TYR A 13 -1.47 -17.18 7.41
N LEU A 14 -2.30 -16.43 6.67
CA LEU A 14 -1.82 -15.31 5.86
C LEU A 14 -1.24 -14.19 6.71
N LYS A 15 -1.77 -13.94 7.92
CA LYS A 15 -1.15 -12.99 8.86
C LYS A 15 0.28 -13.39 9.16
N ASP A 16 0.45 -14.63 9.62
CA ASP A 16 1.71 -15.14 10.12
C ASP A 16 2.76 -15.25 9.00
N LEU A 17 2.34 -15.51 7.76
CA LEU A 17 3.22 -15.49 6.59
C LEU A 17 3.81 -14.10 6.30
N PHE A 18 3.02 -13.03 6.47
CA PHE A 18 3.43 -11.68 6.05
C PHE A 18 3.95 -10.80 7.19
N GLU A 19 3.66 -11.13 8.45
CA GLU A 19 4.11 -10.36 9.62
C GLU A 19 5.64 -10.36 9.76
N ASP A 20 6.28 -11.53 9.60
CA ASP A 20 7.72 -11.72 9.76
C ASP A 20 8.44 -12.06 8.44
N ALA A 21 7.85 -11.67 7.30
CA ALA A 21 8.38 -12.04 5.98
C ALA A 21 9.79 -11.47 5.75
N SER A 22 10.70 -12.33 5.28
CA SER A 22 12.04 -11.94 4.86
C SER A 22 12.14 -11.73 3.35
N GLU A 23 13.28 -11.22 2.87
CA GLU A 23 13.56 -11.08 1.44
C GLU A 23 13.56 -12.41 0.68
N GLN A 24 13.88 -13.52 1.36
CA GLN A 24 13.91 -14.85 0.77
C GLN A 24 12.48 -15.41 0.58
N ASP A 25 11.58 -15.11 1.52
CA ASP A 25 10.27 -15.75 1.57
C ASP A 25 9.19 -14.92 0.85
N ILE A 26 9.33 -13.58 0.84
CA ILE A 26 8.26 -12.66 0.43
C ILE A 26 7.73 -12.94 -0.98
N ARG A 27 8.62 -13.34 -1.91
CA ARG A 27 8.22 -13.68 -3.28
C ARG A 27 7.33 -14.91 -3.31
N GLU A 28 7.68 -15.94 -2.57
CA GLU A 28 6.91 -17.18 -2.49
C GLU A 28 5.59 -16.95 -1.77
N HIS A 29 5.57 -16.11 -0.73
CA HIS A 29 4.36 -15.71 -0.02
C HIS A 29 3.34 -15.02 -0.95
N PHE A 30 3.77 -14.09 -1.80
CA PHE A 30 2.88 -13.48 -2.79
C PHE A 30 2.39 -14.47 -3.86
N GLN A 31 3.22 -15.43 -4.27
CA GLN A 31 2.79 -16.50 -5.18
C GLN A 31 1.73 -17.39 -4.52
N LEU A 32 1.91 -17.76 -3.26
CA LEU A 32 0.93 -18.50 -2.48
C LEU A 32 -0.37 -17.72 -2.33
N LEU A 33 -0.30 -16.44 -1.97
CA LEU A 33 -1.45 -15.53 -1.89
C LEU A 33 -2.24 -15.51 -3.21
N SER A 34 -1.54 -15.43 -4.35
CA SER A 34 -2.19 -15.44 -5.67
C SER A 34 -2.93 -16.75 -5.96
N LYS A 35 -2.39 -17.88 -5.52
CA LYS A 35 -2.99 -19.21 -5.70
C LYS A 35 -4.17 -19.46 -4.77
N ILE A 36 -4.13 -18.93 -3.54
CA ILE A 36 -5.20 -19.11 -2.56
C ILE A 36 -6.37 -18.12 -2.76
N MET A 37 -6.12 -17.00 -3.44
CA MET A 37 -7.12 -15.94 -3.67
C MET A 37 -8.45 -16.46 -4.24
N PRO A 38 -8.48 -17.29 -5.30
CA PRO A 38 -9.74 -17.79 -5.86
C PRO A 38 -10.49 -18.69 -4.87
N HIS A 39 -9.77 -19.49 -4.08
CA HIS A 39 -10.36 -20.35 -3.06
C HIS A 39 -10.93 -19.54 -1.89
N LEU A 40 -10.25 -18.46 -1.48
CA LEU A 40 -10.81 -17.53 -0.49
C LEU A 40 -12.09 -16.88 -1.03
N TYR A 41 -12.13 -16.52 -2.31
CA TYR A 41 -13.35 -16.02 -2.94
C TYR A 41 -14.48 -17.06 -2.88
N GLU A 42 -14.24 -18.29 -3.32
CA GLU A 42 -15.23 -19.37 -3.23
C GLU A 42 -15.75 -19.58 -1.80
N LEU A 43 -14.85 -19.59 -0.81
CA LEU A 43 -15.22 -19.70 0.61
C LEU A 43 -16.09 -18.54 1.09
N THR A 44 -15.82 -17.31 0.64
CA THR A 44 -16.69 -16.16 0.95
C THR A 44 -18.09 -16.34 0.37
N GLN A 45 -18.22 -16.90 -0.84
CA GLN A 45 -19.53 -17.12 -1.47
C GLN A 45 -20.37 -18.19 -0.77
N LEU A 46 -19.77 -19.14 -0.06
CA LEU A 46 -20.50 -20.17 0.70
C LEU A 46 -21.29 -19.60 1.89
N ASN A 47 -20.77 -18.56 2.54
CA ASN A 47 -21.47 -17.86 3.63
C ASN A 47 -21.06 -16.39 3.70
N PRO A 48 -21.59 -15.54 2.79
CA PRO A 48 -21.11 -14.17 2.61
C PRO A 48 -21.18 -13.34 3.89
N GLU A 49 -22.26 -13.46 4.65
CA GLU A 49 -22.45 -12.72 5.89
C GLU A 49 -21.41 -13.08 6.95
N ARG A 50 -21.22 -14.38 7.24
CA ARG A 50 -20.27 -14.80 8.28
C ARG A 50 -18.83 -14.54 7.89
N MET A 51 -18.45 -14.83 6.64
CA MET A 51 -17.07 -14.61 6.19
C MET A 51 -16.71 -13.12 6.17
N SER A 52 -17.64 -12.27 5.71
CA SER A 52 -17.48 -10.82 5.73
C SER A 52 -17.35 -10.28 7.14
N ASN A 53 -18.16 -10.78 8.09
CA ASN A 53 -18.04 -10.39 9.48
C ASN A 53 -16.70 -10.83 10.08
N THR A 54 -16.23 -12.05 9.79
CA THR A 54 -14.90 -12.52 10.24
C THR A 54 -13.78 -11.61 9.76
N LEU A 55 -13.74 -11.28 8.47
CA LEU A 55 -12.72 -10.40 7.91
C LEU A 55 -12.86 -8.95 8.43
N LEU A 56 -14.09 -8.47 8.61
CA LEU A 56 -14.35 -7.15 9.20
C LEU A 56 -13.82 -7.04 10.62
N GLU A 57 -13.97 -8.07 11.46
CA GLU A 57 -13.42 -8.06 12.81
C GLU A 57 -11.88 -7.98 12.80
N VAL A 58 -11.21 -8.69 11.89
CA VAL A 58 -9.76 -8.57 11.68
C VAL A 58 -9.38 -7.13 11.27
N ILE A 59 -10.09 -6.53 10.32
CA ILE A 59 -9.84 -5.15 9.89
C ILE A 59 -10.05 -4.15 11.04
N LYS A 60 -11.09 -4.35 11.87
CA LYS A 60 -11.36 -3.49 13.04
C LYS A 60 -10.25 -3.60 14.10
N GLU A 61 -9.76 -4.81 14.36
CA GLU A 61 -8.65 -5.06 15.28
C GLU A 61 -7.40 -4.31 14.81
N LYS A 62 -6.98 -4.53 13.56
CA LYS A 62 -5.83 -3.85 12.94
C LYS A 62 -5.98 -2.33 12.93
N TYR A 63 -7.18 -1.84 12.67
CA TYR A 63 -7.44 -0.40 12.74
C TYR A 63 -7.34 0.13 14.17
N GLY A 64 -7.82 -0.62 15.17
CA GLY A 64 -7.69 -0.30 16.58
C GLY A 64 -6.22 -0.18 17.02
N GLU A 65 -5.36 -1.08 16.55
CA GLU A 65 -3.91 -1.03 16.76
C GLU A 65 -3.28 0.19 16.09
N PHE A 66 -3.57 0.41 14.81
CA PHE A 66 -3.08 1.55 14.06
C PHE A 66 -3.45 2.89 14.73
N ARG A 67 -4.67 3.02 15.25
CA ARG A 67 -5.10 4.26 15.92
C ARG A 67 -4.26 4.62 17.13
N LYS A 68 -3.68 3.64 17.84
CA LYS A 68 -2.77 3.87 18.97
C LYS A 68 -1.48 4.55 18.52
N ASN A 69 -1.01 4.26 17.31
CA ASN A 69 0.20 4.87 16.72
C ASN A 69 0.02 5.24 15.23
N HIS A 70 -0.93 6.16 14.98
CA HIS A 70 -1.35 6.55 13.62
C HIS A 70 -0.27 7.25 12.76
N LYS A 71 0.92 7.52 13.34
CA LYS A 71 2.05 8.09 12.61
C LYS A 71 2.97 7.02 12.02
N MET A 72 2.78 5.75 12.37
CA MET A 72 3.52 4.61 11.86
C MET A 72 2.69 3.89 10.80
N TYR A 73 3.35 3.24 9.83
CA TYR A 73 2.64 2.33 8.94
C TYR A 73 2.16 1.09 9.71
N PRO A 74 0.99 0.51 9.36
CA PRO A 74 0.60 -0.79 9.88
C PRO A 74 1.55 -1.87 9.34
N SER A 75 1.48 -3.07 9.91
CA SER A 75 2.26 -4.23 9.48
C SER A 75 1.89 -4.70 8.06
N LEU A 76 2.78 -5.45 7.42
CA LEU A 76 2.62 -5.87 6.01
C LEU A 76 1.40 -6.77 5.78
N ASP A 77 1.06 -7.64 6.74
CA ASP A 77 -0.17 -8.46 6.70
C ASP A 77 -1.43 -7.58 6.61
N THR A 78 -1.43 -6.40 7.21
CA THR A 78 -2.56 -5.46 7.10
C THR A 78 -2.77 -4.99 5.66
N LEU A 79 -1.68 -4.72 4.94
CA LEU A 79 -1.73 -4.35 3.52
C LEU A 79 -2.22 -5.53 2.67
N VAL A 80 -1.84 -6.75 3.02
CA VAL A 80 -2.35 -7.97 2.38
C VAL A 80 -3.84 -8.13 2.60
N TYR A 81 -4.37 -7.85 3.80
CA TYR A 81 -5.81 -7.84 4.04
C TYR A 81 -6.54 -6.80 3.19
N PHE A 82 -5.95 -5.61 2.97
CA PHE A 82 -6.54 -4.63 2.05
C PHE A 82 -6.64 -5.18 0.62
N LYS A 83 -5.59 -5.87 0.15
CA LYS A 83 -5.61 -6.52 -1.18
C LYS A 83 -6.61 -7.67 -1.24
N LEU A 84 -6.78 -8.43 -0.16
CA LEU A 84 -7.84 -9.43 -0.05
C LEU A 84 -9.23 -8.78 -0.21
N VAL A 85 -9.50 -7.69 0.53
CA VAL A 85 -10.79 -7.00 0.42
C VAL A 85 -11.05 -6.48 -1.00
N ALA A 86 -10.02 -5.97 -1.68
CA ALA A 86 -10.12 -5.50 -3.08
C ALA A 86 -10.61 -6.61 -4.03
N ASN A 87 -10.10 -7.83 -3.85
CA ASN A 87 -10.35 -8.95 -4.74
C ASN A 87 -11.62 -9.75 -4.36
N LEU A 88 -12.00 -9.74 -3.09
CA LEU A 88 -13.09 -10.58 -2.58
C LEU A 88 -14.47 -9.91 -2.68
N TYR A 89 -14.53 -8.58 -2.72
CA TYR A 89 -15.79 -7.82 -2.64
C TYR A 89 -15.92 -6.76 -3.72
N SER A 90 -17.16 -6.37 -4.00
CA SER A 90 -17.48 -5.24 -4.88
C SER A 90 -16.97 -3.93 -4.27
N THR A 91 -16.06 -3.25 -4.97
CA THR A 91 -15.52 -1.95 -4.55
C THR A 91 -16.30 -0.75 -5.11
N SER A 92 -17.23 -0.99 -6.03
CA SER A 92 -18.05 0.04 -6.67
C SER A 92 -19.29 0.44 -5.87
N ASP A 93 -19.70 -0.38 -4.91
CA ASP A 93 -20.88 -0.15 -4.09
C ASP A 93 -20.83 1.20 -3.35
N PHE A 94 -22.00 1.83 -3.17
CA PHE A 94 -22.08 3.08 -2.41
C PHE A 94 -21.63 2.87 -0.96
N ARG A 95 -22.10 1.78 -0.34
CA ARG A 95 -21.72 1.35 1.01
C ARG A 95 -21.67 -0.16 1.08
N HIS A 96 -20.52 -0.71 1.45
CA HIS A 96 -20.35 -2.13 1.71
C HIS A 96 -19.72 -2.34 3.10
N PRO A 97 -20.21 -3.29 3.92
CA PRO A 97 -19.86 -3.41 5.34
C PRO A 97 -18.37 -3.65 5.61
N VAL A 98 -17.66 -4.31 4.70
CA VAL A 98 -16.20 -4.58 4.79
C VAL A 98 -15.35 -3.56 4.01
N VAL A 99 -15.67 -3.36 2.73
CA VAL A 99 -14.95 -2.46 1.83
C VAL A 99 -14.91 -1.02 2.33
N THR A 100 -16.04 -0.45 2.78
CA THR A 100 -16.07 0.96 3.22
C THR A 100 -15.11 1.23 4.40
N PRO A 101 -15.15 0.48 5.52
CA PRO A 101 -14.19 0.70 6.60
C PRO A 101 -12.74 0.41 6.18
N CYS A 102 -12.51 -0.60 5.35
CA CYS A 102 -11.18 -0.87 4.77
C CYS A 102 -10.67 0.34 3.97
N PHE A 103 -11.51 0.92 3.11
CA PHE A 103 -11.18 2.07 2.28
C PHE A 103 -10.88 3.32 3.12
N ILE A 104 -11.61 3.55 4.22
CA ILE A 104 -11.33 4.64 5.17
C ILE A 104 -9.98 4.39 5.87
N PHE A 105 -9.70 3.15 6.27
CA PHE A 105 -8.44 2.80 6.92
C PHE A 105 -7.25 3.08 5.98
N MET A 106 -7.30 2.65 4.72
CA MET A 106 -6.23 2.93 3.75
C MET A 106 -5.96 4.45 3.61
N GLN A 107 -7.01 5.26 3.55
CA GLN A 107 -6.87 6.72 3.48
C GLN A 107 -6.25 7.32 4.75
N HIS A 108 -6.58 6.80 5.92
CA HIS A 108 -5.97 7.21 7.18
C HIS A 108 -4.47 6.89 7.21
N VAL A 109 -4.05 5.73 6.72
CA VAL A 109 -2.63 5.38 6.62
C VAL A 109 -1.92 6.37 5.70
N LEU A 110 -2.40 6.56 4.46
CA LEU A 110 -1.79 7.48 3.49
C LEU A 110 -1.71 8.93 3.99
N SER A 111 -2.70 9.38 4.78
CA SER A 111 -2.77 10.77 5.24
C SER A 111 -2.03 11.05 6.55
N ARG A 112 -1.70 10.02 7.33
CA ARG A 112 -1.19 10.20 8.72
C ARG A 112 0.16 9.55 8.97
N SER A 113 0.48 8.45 8.30
CA SER A 113 1.71 7.70 8.51
C SER A 113 2.90 8.42 7.90
N ARG A 114 3.98 8.56 8.67
CA ARG A 114 5.21 9.20 8.18
C ARG A 114 5.99 8.25 7.30
N VAL A 115 6.61 8.80 6.27
CA VAL A 115 7.43 8.07 5.31
C VAL A 115 8.90 8.37 5.58
N ARG A 116 9.65 7.38 6.07
CA ARG A 116 11.01 7.52 6.59
C ARG A 116 11.95 6.45 6.04
N THR A 117 11.43 5.27 5.71
CA THR A 117 12.25 4.13 5.25
C THR A 117 11.87 3.68 3.84
N ARG A 118 12.75 2.87 3.22
CA ARG A 118 12.45 2.16 1.96
C ARG A 118 11.14 1.39 2.06
N GLN A 119 10.97 0.64 3.14
CA GLN A 119 9.77 -0.16 3.38
C GLN A 119 8.52 0.70 3.42
N GLU A 120 8.50 1.83 4.15
CA GLU A 120 7.33 2.70 4.25
C GLU A 120 6.98 3.35 2.89
N ILE A 121 7.98 3.70 2.08
CA ILE A 121 7.79 4.18 0.69
C ILE A 121 7.10 3.09 -0.14
N SER A 122 7.62 1.87 -0.13
CA SER A 122 7.07 0.74 -0.87
C SER A 122 5.66 0.37 -0.42
N MET A 123 5.41 0.37 0.89
CA MET A 123 4.10 0.10 1.49
C MET A 123 3.09 1.16 1.09
N GLY A 124 3.47 2.45 1.09
CA GLY A 124 2.60 3.52 0.63
C GLY A 124 2.30 3.44 -0.87
N LEU A 125 3.29 3.13 -1.71
CA LEU A 125 3.08 2.93 -3.16
C LEU A 125 2.19 1.72 -3.43
N PHE A 126 2.40 0.60 -2.74
CA PHE A 126 1.51 -0.56 -2.80
C PHE A 126 0.08 -0.18 -2.40
N LEU A 127 -0.07 0.58 -1.32
CA LEU A 127 -1.37 1.01 -0.84
C LEU A 127 -2.08 1.91 -1.84
N VAL A 128 -1.38 2.85 -2.48
CA VAL A 128 -1.92 3.67 -3.57
C VAL A 128 -2.46 2.79 -4.69
N THR A 129 -1.71 1.78 -5.13
CA THR A 129 -2.17 0.83 -6.16
C THR A 129 -3.48 0.15 -5.77
N VAL A 130 -3.59 -0.32 -4.52
CA VAL A 130 -4.83 -0.95 -4.01
C VAL A 130 -5.98 0.06 -3.95
N VAL A 131 -5.73 1.30 -3.53
CA VAL A 131 -6.78 2.33 -3.49
C VAL A 131 -7.26 2.69 -4.90
N LEU A 132 -6.36 2.75 -5.90
CA LEU A 132 -6.73 2.96 -7.30
C LEU A 132 -7.61 1.81 -7.83
N GLU A 133 -7.32 0.56 -7.45
CA GLU A 133 -8.18 -0.58 -7.76
C GLU A 133 -9.58 -0.43 -7.17
N PHE A 134 -9.70 0.05 -5.93
CA PHE A 134 -11.01 0.31 -5.29
C PHE A 134 -11.82 1.37 -6.05
N VAL A 135 -11.17 2.40 -6.59
CA VAL A 135 -11.86 3.51 -7.27
C VAL A 135 -11.94 3.35 -8.78
N SER A 136 -11.33 2.30 -9.34
CA SER A 136 -11.23 2.05 -10.79
C SER A 136 -12.58 2.11 -11.52
N GLN A 137 -13.61 1.51 -10.91
CA GLN A 137 -14.98 1.49 -11.44
C GLN A 137 -15.81 2.71 -10.98
N SER A 138 -15.62 3.16 -9.74
CA SER A 138 -16.44 4.21 -9.15
C SER A 138 -15.99 5.63 -9.51
N LYS A 139 -14.79 5.79 -10.07
CA LYS A 139 -14.17 7.07 -10.50
C LYS A 139 -14.13 8.13 -9.39
N ARG A 140 -14.04 7.68 -8.12
CA ARG A 140 -13.99 8.57 -6.96
C ARG A 140 -12.60 9.20 -6.85
N LEU A 141 -12.56 10.53 -6.73
CA LEU A 141 -11.33 11.25 -6.40
C LEU A 141 -10.91 10.96 -4.95
N VAL A 142 -9.64 10.58 -4.75
CA VAL A 142 -9.06 10.33 -3.42
C VAL A 142 -7.86 11.27 -3.19
N PRO A 143 -8.04 12.40 -2.50
CA PRO A 143 -6.98 13.39 -2.30
C PRO A 143 -5.73 12.82 -1.60
N ALA A 144 -5.90 11.83 -0.72
CA ALA A 144 -4.78 11.20 -0.01
C ALA A 144 -3.78 10.53 -0.97
N ILE A 145 -4.23 10.00 -2.11
CA ILE A 145 -3.33 9.43 -3.13
C ILE A 145 -2.44 10.51 -3.73
N PHE A 146 -3.04 11.63 -4.18
CA PHE A 146 -2.30 12.71 -4.81
C PHE A 146 -1.31 13.35 -3.84
N ASN A 147 -1.72 13.59 -2.58
CA ASN A 147 -0.83 14.09 -1.54
C ASN A 147 0.36 13.14 -1.31
N PHE A 148 0.11 11.83 -1.27
CA PHE A 148 1.16 10.83 -1.10
C PHE A 148 2.12 10.83 -2.29
N LEU A 149 1.62 10.73 -3.51
CA LEU A 149 2.43 10.68 -4.73
C LEU A 149 3.23 11.98 -4.94
N GLN A 150 2.63 13.14 -4.67
CA GLN A 150 3.34 14.43 -4.66
C GLN A 150 4.47 14.43 -3.63
N GLY A 151 4.24 13.86 -2.44
CA GLY A 151 5.26 13.68 -1.41
C GLY A 151 6.44 12.84 -1.89
N ILE A 152 6.18 11.72 -2.57
CA ILE A 152 7.23 10.85 -3.14
C ILE A 152 8.02 11.58 -4.23
N VAL A 153 7.35 12.29 -5.13
CA VAL A 153 8.02 13.11 -6.16
C VAL A 153 8.89 14.18 -5.50
N HIS A 154 8.38 14.89 -4.48
CA HIS A 154 9.16 15.86 -3.72
C HIS A 154 10.39 15.22 -3.09
N MET A 155 10.28 14.02 -2.52
CA MET A 155 11.42 13.30 -1.92
C MET A 155 12.54 12.98 -2.90
N SER A 156 12.23 12.91 -4.20
CA SER A 156 13.18 12.67 -5.28
C SER A 156 13.89 13.93 -5.78
N ILE A 157 13.45 15.11 -5.38
CA ILE A 157 14.03 16.39 -5.79
C ILE A 157 15.17 16.78 -4.83
N PRO A 158 16.41 16.99 -5.33
CA PRO A 158 17.49 17.56 -4.54
C PRO A 158 17.11 18.96 -4.03
N LYS A 159 17.13 19.16 -2.71
CA LYS A 159 16.78 20.46 -2.12
C LYS A 159 17.85 21.50 -2.43
N ARG A 160 17.42 22.65 -2.93
CA ARG A 160 18.22 23.87 -3.13
C ARG A 160 17.61 24.97 -2.28
N ASP A 161 18.43 25.92 -1.83
CA ASP A 161 18.02 26.96 -0.86
C ASP A 161 16.95 27.94 -1.38
N VAL A 162 16.55 27.85 -2.66
CA VAL A 162 15.77 28.88 -3.36
C VAL A 162 14.31 28.48 -3.63
N GLU A 163 13.96 27.18 -3.62
CA GLU A 163 12.62 26.72 -4.01
C GLU A 163 11.75 26.34 -2.81
N GLN A 164 10.75 27.15 -2.51
CA GLN A 164 9.74 26.88 -1.49
C GLN A 164 8.49 26.24 -2.11
N LEU A 165 8.50 24.91 -2.25
CA LEU A 165 7.29 24.15 -2.58
C LEU A 165 6.51 23.85 -1.29
N GLU A 166 5.21 24.14 -1.28
CA GLU A 166 4.31 23.69 -0.22
C GLU A 166 4.10 22.18 -0.33
N ILE A 167 4.27 21.48 0.79
CA ILE A 167 4.13 20.03 0.87
C ILE A 167 3.14 19.70 1.98
N THR A 168 2.17 18.88 1.64
CA THR A 168 1.14 18.42 2.57
C THR A 168 1.74 17.40 3.54
N PRO A 169 1.47 17.51 4.86
CA PRO A 169 1.79 16.45 5.82
C PRO A 169 1.20 15.11 5.34
N PRO A 170 1.86 13.97 5.58
CA PRO A 170 2.92 13.74 6.57
C PRO A 170 4.36 13.92 6.05
N PHE A 171 4.53 14.37 4.81
CA PHE A 171 5.84 14.59 4.21
C PHE A 171 6.50 15.85 4.77
N GLU A 172 7.82 15.78 4.94
CA GLU A 172 8.61 16.90 5.44
C GLU A 172 9.03 17.81 4.29
N ARG A 173 8.84 19.12 4.44
CA ARG A 173 9.27 20.10 3.45
C ARG A 173 10.79 20.09 3.28
N ASP A 174 11.48 20.16 4.41
CA ASP A 174 12.93 20.26 4.55
C ASP A 174 13.47 19.12 5.43
N GLY A 175 14.78 18.90 5.40
CA GLY A 175 15.46 17.92 6.26
C GLY A 175 15.92 16.65 5.52
N PRO A 176 16.55 15.70 6.23
CA PRO A 176 17.14 14.51 5.61
C PRO A 176 16.09 13.59 4.98
N LEU A 177 14.89 13.50 5.57
CA LEU A 177 13.82 12.65 5.06
C LEU A 177 13.21 13.19 3.76
N SER A 178 13.17 14.51 3.61
CA SER A 178 12.67 15.20 2.41
C SER A 178 13.49 14.95 1.13
N LYS A 179 14.66 14.30 1.25
CA LYS A 179 15.60 14.01 0.16
C LYS A 179 16.02 12.54 0.08
N LEU A 180 15.28 11.62 0.71
CA LEU A 180 15.63 10.20 0.74
C LEU A 180 15.78 9.59 -0.65
N LEU A 181 14.95 10.02 -1.60
CA LEU A 181 14.94 9.50 -2.98
C LEU A 181 15.77 10.35 -3.94
N ALA A 182 16.33 11.48 -3.49
CA ALA A 182 17.17 12.31 -4.34
C ALA A 182 18.45 11.55 -4.75
N LEU A 183 18.73 11.56 -6.05
CA LEU A 183 19.99 11.04 -6.61
C LEU A 183 21.06 12.13 -6.58
N SER A 184 22.33 11.75 -6.39
CA SER A 184 23.43 12.69 -6.52
C SER A 184 23.74 12.93 -7.99
N ALA A 185 24.14 14.16 -8.32
CA ALA A 185 24.41 14.60 -9.69
C ALA A 185 25.53 13.83 -10.42
N ASN A 186 26.30 13.01 -9.69
CA ASN A 186 27.45 12.27 -10.22
C ASN A 186 27.11 10.81 -10.57
N THR A 187 25.83 10.43 -10.53
CA THR A 187 25.39 9.07 -10.86
C THR A 187 25.13 8.99 -12.36
N GLU A 188 26.18 8.72 -13.15
CA GLU A 188 26.03 8.40 -14.57
C GLU A 188 25.11 7.17 -14.70
N SER A 189 23.86 7.41 -15.09
CA SER A 189 22.84 6.37 -15.24
C SER A 189 22.82 5.94 -16.70
N THR A 190 23.79 5.13 -17.11
CA THR A 190 23.79 4.49 -18.43
C THR A 190 22.80 3.33 -18.41
N ASN A 191 21.68 3.49 -19.12
CA ASN A 191 20.60 2.51 -19.33
C ASN A 191 19.70 2.26 -18.11
N LEU A 192 18.78 3.18 -17.83
CA LEU A 192 17.65 2.92 -16.94
C LEU A 192 16.55 2.23 -17.73
N GLU A 193 16.46 0.91 -17.64
CA GLU A 193 15.24 0.21 -18.05
C GLU A 193 14.13 0.45 -16.99
N PRO A 194 12.87 0.61 -17.41
CA PRO A 194 11.76 0.77 -16.48
C PRO A 194 11.57 -0.52 -15.67
N GLU A 195 12.08 -0.52 -14.44
CA GLU A 195 11.90 -1.61 -13.49
C GLU A 195 10.74 -1.33 -12.53
N LYS A 196 9.85 -2.30 -12.40
CA LYS A 196 8.76 -2.25 -11.40
C LYS A 196 9.29 -2.49 -10.00
N LEU A 197 8.64 -1.91 -8.99
CA LEU A 197 8.84 -2.29 -7.59
C LEU A 197 8.74 -3.81 -7.42
N GLN A 198 9.64 -4.34 -6.60
CA GLN A 198 9.76 -5.76 -6.32
C GLN A 198 9.16 -6.10 -4.95
N PRO A 199 8.70 -7.34 -4.72
CA PRO A 199 8.24 -7.78 -3.40
C PRO A 199 9.27 -7.56 -2.29
N ALA A 200 10.55 -7.71 -2.60
CA ALA A 200 11.65 -7.42 -1.68
C ALA A 200 11.63 -5.98 -1.14
N ASP A 201 11.14 -5.02 -1.93
CA ASP A 201 11.07 -3.62 -1.53
C ASP A 201 10.15 -3.38 -0.30
N LEU A 202 9.25 -4.33 0.00
CA LEU A 202 8.34 -4.31 1.16
C LEU A 202 8.97 -4.83 2.46
N VAL A 203 10.16 -5.43 2.40
CA VAL A 203 10.85 -6.03 3.55
C VAL A 203 12.29 -5.51 3.72
N THR A 204 12.90 -4.98 2.66
CA THR A 204 14.25 -4.41 2.67
C THR A 204 14.27 -2.97 3.23
N GLN A 205 15.27 -2.65 4.05
CA GLN A 205 15.46 -1.31 4.63
C GLN A 205 16.47 -0.44 3.86
N THR A 206 17.41 -1.05 3.14
CA THR A 206 18.52 -0.35 2.49
C THR A 206 18.04 0.45 1.28
N ILE A 207 18.34 1.75 1.19
CA ILE A 207 17.96 2.57 0.03
C ILE A 207 19.06 2.51 -1.01
N THR A 208 18.80 1.82 -2.14
CA THR A 208 19.73 1.73 -3.29
C THR A 208 19.36 2.75 -4.37
N PRO A 209 20.30 3.18 -5.23
CA PRO A 209 19.98 4.04 -6.38
C PRO A 209 18.87 3.46 -7.26
N ASP A 210 18.91 2.15 -7.53
CA ASP A 210 17.89 1.47 -8.34
C ASP A 210 16.50 1.59 -7.70
N PHE A 211 16.40 1.39 -6.38
CA PHE A 211 15.14 1.57 -5.67
C PHE A 211 14.62 3.01 -5.79
N LYS A 212 15.50 4.01 -5.73
CA LYS A 212 15.09 5.42 -5.90
C LYS A 212 14.46 5.66 -7.27
N VAL A 213 15.07 5.11 -8.32
CA VAL A 213 14.53 5.19 -9.69
C VAL A 213 13.19 4.46 -9.78
N ARG A 214 13.11 3.21 -9.31
CA ARG A 214 11.87 2.41 -9.33
C ARG A 214 10.72 3.06 -8.58
N ALA A 215 11.00 3.62 -7.40
CA ALA A 215 9.99 4.32 -6.59
C ALA A 215 9.47 5.57 -7.30
N LEU A 216 10.35 6.35 -7.92
CA LEU A 216 9.96 7.53 -8.71
C LEU A 216 9.18 7.13 -9.95
N ASP A 217 9.66 6.17 -10.75
CA ASP A 217 8.99 5.69 -11.96
C ASP A 217 7.59 5.15 -11.65
N THR A 218 7.48 4.28 -10.63
CA THR A 218 6.19 3.78 -10.16
C THR A 218 5.25 4.91 -9.73
N SER A 219 5.78 5.93 -9.03
CA SER A 219 4.97 7.09 -8.62
C SER A 219 4.43 7.86 -9.82
N LEU A 220 5.25 8.10 -10.84
CA LEU A 220 4.84 8.80 -12.05
C LEU A 220 3.78 8.00 -12.84
N LEU A 221 3.94 6.68 -12.92
CA LEU A 221 2.94 5.78 -13.52
C LEU A 221 1.61 5.83 -12.76
N LEU A 222 1.65 5.78 -11.42
CA LEU A 222 0.45 5.86 -10.58
C LEU A 222 -0.21 7.25 -10.67
N ILE A 223 0.55 8.35 -10.81
CA ILE A 223 -0.01 9.68 -11.05
C ILE A 223 -0.76 9.68 -12.38
N LYS A 224 -0.16 9.14 -13.44
CA LYS A 224 -0.80 9.05 -14.76
C LYS A 224 -2.10 8.24 -14.69
N GLU A 225 -2.08 7.09 -14.03
CA GLU A 225 -3.27 6.26 -13.84
C GLU A 225 -4.35 6.98 -13.02
N ALA A 226 -3.96 7.63 -11.92
CA ALA A 226 -4.89 8.38 -11.07
C ALA A 226 -5.56 9.55 -11.82
N LEU A 227 -4.83 10.25 -12.68
CA LEU A 227 -5.38 11.32 -13.51
C LEU A 227 -6.36 10.78 -14.56
N GLN A 228 -6.02 9.68 -15.24
CA GLN A 228 -6.89 9.03 -16.23
C GLN A 228 -8.19 8.47 -15.63
N LEU A 229 -8.22 8.21 -14.33
CA LEU A 229 -9.45 7.79 -13.64
C LEU A 229 -10.38 8.96 -13.28
N VAL A 230 -9.89 10.19 -13.29
CA VAL A 230 -10.64 11.40 -12.90
C VAL A 230 -11.13 12.17 -14.13
N GLU A 231 -10.43 12.05 -15.26
CA GLU A 231 -10.86 12.51 -16.59
C GLU A 231 -12.05 11.71 -17.13
#